data_AF-A0A9D2L515-F1
#
_entry.id   AF-A0A9D2L515-F1
#
_cell.length_a   1.000
_cell.length_b   1.000
_cell.length_c   1.000
_cell.angle_alpha   90.00
_cell.angle_beta   90.00
_cell.angle_gamma   90.00
#
_symmetry.space_group_name_H-M   'P 1'
#
loop_
_entity.id
_entity.type
_entity.pdbx_description
1 polymer ?
#
loop_
_entity_poly.entity_id
_entity_poly.type
_entity_poly.pdbx_seq_one_letter_code
_entity_poly.pdbx_strand_id
1 'polypeptide(L)'
;TDDERLQPTELNPEMATLDCGTLNFGGDEVFFNTENTIKYFGDRMIERGIKPELEVFDKSMIEMALRMHKKGHIKSPMHFDFVMGVNGGIGGELRDFVFLRGSIPSDATYTVAGIGRYEFPLAMAAIIDGGHVRVGFEDNVYLSKGVLAKSNGELVEKVVRMAKEMGREIATPAEARAILGLKPLK
;
A
#
# COMPACT_ATOMS: atom_id res chain seq x y z
N THR A 1 -12.28 14.93 10.64
CA THR A 1 -13.55 14.37 10.13
C THR A 1 -13.28 13.63 8.83
N ASP A 2 -14.26 12.91 8.29
CA ASP A 2 -14.14 12.24 7.00
C ASP A 2 -13.87 13.23 5.85
N ASP A 3 -14.51 14.41 5.86
CA ASP A 3 -14.26 15.45 4.86
C ASP A 3 -12.86 16.09 4.98
N GLU A 4 -12.38 16.34 6.20
CA GLU A 4 -11.01 16.85 6.42
C GLU A 4 -9.95 15.87 5.88
N ARG A 5 -10.16 14.56 6.08
CA ARG A 5 -9.27 13.51 5.55
C ARG A 5 -9.29 13.44 4.02
N LEU A 6 -10.43 13.75 3.41
CA LEU A 6 -10.60 13.76 1.95
C LEU A 6 -10.16 15.05 1.28
N GLN A 7 -9.92 16.13 2.02
CA GLN A 7 -9.54 17.43 1.45
C GLN A 7 -8.38 17.35 0.42
N PRO A 8 -7.32 16.53 0.62
CA PRO A 8 -6.25 16.39 -0.37
C PRO A 8 -6.73 15.88 -1.74
N THR A 9 -7.84 15.13 -1.80
CA THR A 9 -8.42 14.65 -3.07
C THR A 9 -8.94 15.79 -3.96
N GLU A 10 -9.15 16.98 -3.41
CA GLU A 10 -9.53 18.18 -4.17
C GLU A 10 -8.42 18.66 -5.10
N LEU A 11 -7.16 18.25 -4.84
CA LEU A 11 -6.02 18.49 -5.72
C LEU A 11 -6.02 17.57 -6.96
N ASN A 12 -6.99 16.65 -7.06
CA ASN A 12 -7.14 15.68 -8.15
C ASN A 12 -5.86 14.85 -8.40
N PRO A 13 -5.29 14.20 -7.37
CA PRO A 13 -4.16 13.31 -7.57
C PRO A 13 -4.56 12.11 -8.44
N GLU A 14 -3.59 11.48 -9.11
CA GLU A 14 -3.86 10.27 -9.91
C GLU A 14 -4.28 9.09 -9.01
N MET A 15 -3.74 9.05 -7.80
CA MET A 15 -3.98 8.03 -6.78
C MET A 15 -4.05 8.65 -5.37
N ALA A 16 -4.73 7.97 -4.46
CA ALA A 16 -4.75 8.27 -3.04
C ALA A 16 -4.96 6.97 -2.24
N THR A 17 -4.47 6.93 -1.00
CA THR A 17 -4.62 5.78 -0.11
C THR A 17 -6.04 5.69 0.44
N LEU A 18 -6.55 4.46 0.54
CA LEU A 18 -7.83 4.13 1.14
C LEU A 18 -7.64 3.02 2.16
N ASP A 19 -7.63 3.40 3.45
CA ASP A 19 -7.57 2.46 4.56
C ASP A 19 -8.81 1.58 4.61
N CYS A 20 -8.61 0.27 4.46
CA CYS A 20 -9.71 -0.67 4.31
C CYS A 20 -10.23 -1.25 5.65
N GLY A 21 -9.94 -0.62 6.79
CA GLY A 21 -10.51 -1.03 8.08
C GLY A 21 -10.05 -0.25 9.31
N THR A 22 -10.74 -0.48 10.41
CA THR A 22 -10.40 0.05 11.74
C THR A 22 -9.45 -0.89 12.47
N LEU A 23 -8.44 -0.34 13.13
CA LEU A 23 -7.49 -1.09 13.95
C LEU A 23 -6.94 -0.23 15.10
N ASN A 24 -6.35 -0.87 16.10
CA ASN A 24 -5.43 -0.18 17.00
C ASN A 24 -4.18 0.21 16.21
N PHE A 25 -3.65 1.41 16.44
CA PHE A 25 -2.55 1.93 15.65
C PHE A 25 -1.50 2.58 16.56
N GLY A 26 -0.36 1.90 16.75
CA GLY A 26 0.75 2.47 17.50
C GLY A 26 0.62 2.42 19.04
N GLY A 27 -0.40 1.75 19.58
CA GLY A 27 -0.60 1.57 21.02
C GLY A 27 -2.05 1.76 21.43
N ASP A 28 -2.33 2.83 22.16
CA ASP A 28 -3.65 3.15 22.72
C ASP A 28 -4.58 3.87 21.73
N GLU A 29 -4.05 4.31 20.58
CA GLU A 29 -4.82 4.99 19.55
C GLU A 29 -5.58 4.00 18.67
N VAL A 30 -6.76 4.41 18.21
CA VAL A 30 -7.58 3.64 17.27
C VAL A 30 -7.68 4.44 15.97
N PHE A 31 -7.30 3.81 14.88
CA PHE A 31 -7.48 4.38 13.55
C PHE A 31 -8.85 3.98 13.01
N PHE A 32 -9.80 4.92 12.99
CA PHE A 32 -11.19 4.65 12.63
C PHE A 32 -11.45 4.74 11.12
N ASN A 33 -11.75 3.59 10.50
CA ASN A 33 -12.25 3.47 9.13
C ASN A 33 -13.44 2.51 9.11
N THR A 34 -14.61 3.05 9.49
CA THR A 34 -15.86 2.27 9.45
C THR A 34 -16.21 1.89 8.01
N GLU A 35 -17.08 0.89 7.82
CA GLU A 35 -17.60 0.58 6.48
C GLU A 35 -18.22 1.81 5.79
N ASN A 36 -18.91 2.67 6.54
CA ASN A 36 -19.50 3.89 5.99
C ASN A 36 -18.43 4.90 5.53
N THR A 37 -17.35 5.02 6.29
CA THR A 37 -16.18 5.86 5.92
C THR A 37 -15.53 5.33 4.64
N ILE A 38 -15.27 4.02 4.57
CA ILE A 38 -14.66 3.38 3.39
C ILE A 38 -15.55 3.54 2.16
N LYS A 39 -16.86 3.33 2.31
CA LYS A 39 -17.85 3.58 1.26
C LYS A 39 -17.80 5.03 0.80
N TYR A 40 -17.85 5.98 1.74
CA TYR A 40 -17.86 7.40 1.43
C TYR A 40 -16.58 7.81 0.67
N PHE A 41 -15.42 7.35 1.12
CA PHE A 41 -14.15 7.67 0.48
C PHE A 41 -14.05 7.03 -0.91
N GLY A 42 -14.46 5.76 -1.05
CA GLY A 42 -14.49 5.06 -2.33
C GLY A 42 -15.38 5.76 -3.36
N ASP A 43 -16.59 6.17 -2.97
CA ASP A 43 -17.50 6.91 -3.84
C ASP A 43 -16.89 8.25 -4.28
N ARG A 44 -16.27 9.00 -3.36
CA ARG A 44 -15.60 10.28 -3.67
C ARG A 44 -14.40 10.12 -4.60
N MET A 45 -13.59 9.08 -4.41
CA MET A 45 -12.47 8.78 -5.30
C MET A 45 -12.97 8.41 -6.71
N ILE A 46 -14.05 7.63 -6.82
CA ILE A 46 -14.69 7.31 -8.10
C ILE A 46 -15.19 8.58 -8.80
N GLU A 47 -15.91 9.46 -8.10
CA GLU A 47 -16.43 10.72 -8.64
C GLU A 47 -15.32 11.58 -9.27
N ARG A 48 -14.14 11.60 -8.63
CA ARG A 48 -12.98 12.38 -9.05
C ARG A 48 -12.06 11.64 -10.04
N GLY A 49 -12.31 10.36 -10.29
CA GLY A 49 -11.45 9.51 -11.12
C GLY A 49 -10.07 9.24 -10.51
N ILE A 50 -9.99 9.22 -9.18
CA ILE A 50 -8.79 8.92 -8.40
C ILE A 50 -8.76 7.40 -8.16
N LYS A 51 -7.64 6.75 -8.46
CA LYS A 51 -7.50 5.32 -8.19
C LYS A 51 -7.09 5.09 -6.72
N PRO A 52 -7.84 4.28 -5.95
CA PRO A 52 -7.46 3.96 -4.58
C PRO A 52 -6.26 2.99 -4.55
N GLU A 53 -5.29 3.28 -3.70
CA GLU A 53 -4.36 2.29 -3.14
C GLU A 53 -5.00 1.72 -1.87
N LEU A 54 -5.36 0.44 -1.90
CA LEU A 54 -6.14 -0.21 -0.84
C LEU A 54 -5.20 -0.65 0.28
N GLU A 55 -4.99 0.23 1.27
CA GLU A 55 -4.16 -0.08 2.42
C GLU A 55 -4.85 -1.12 3.30
N VAL A 56 -4.18 -2.26 3.48
CA VAL A 56 -4.65 -3.38 4.29
C VAL A 56 -3.61 -3.73 5.35
N PHE A 57 -4.03 -3.60 6.60
CA PHE A 57 -3.21 -3.93 7.78
C PHE A 57 -3.47 -5.35 8.28
N ASP A 58 -4.50 -6.02 7.76
CA ASP A 58 -4.88 -7.40 8.09
C ASP A 58 -5.76 -8.01 6.98
N LYS A 59 -5.94 -9.33 6.98
CA LYS A 59 -6.78 -10.06 6.03
C LYS A 59 -8.24 -9.61 6.05
N SER A 60 -8.76 -9.21 7.20
CA SER A 60 -10.14 -8.68 7.30
C SER A 60 -10.36 -7.44 6.43
N MET A 61 -9.32 -6.64 6.21
CA MET A 61 -9.37 -5.44 5.37
C MET A 61 -9.35 -5.77 3.89
N ILE A 62 -8.69 -6.87 3.49
CA ILE A 62 -8.84 -7.42 2.14
C ILE A 62 -10.30 -7.83 1.90
N GLU A 63 -10.92 -8.55 2.83
CA GLU A 63 -12.34 -8.93 2.73
C GLU A 63 -13.27 -7.71 2.65
N MET A 64 -12.96 -6.65 3.41
CA MET A 64 -13.68 -5.38 3.35
C MET A 64 -13.59 -4.77 1.94
N ALA A 65 -12.38 -4.65 1.38
CA ALA A 65 -12.15 -4.10 0.05
C ALA A 65 -12.88 -4.91 -1.04
N LEU A 66 -12.80 -6.24 -0.99
CA LEU A 66 -13.50 -7.12 -1.95
C LEU A 66 -15.03 -6.96 -1.87
N ARG A 67 -15.56 -6.81 -0.66
CA ARG A 67 -17.00 -6.56 -0.46
C ARG A 67 -17.40 -5.18 -0.97
N MET A 68 -16.61 -4.14 -0.74
CA MET A 68 -16.86 -2.79 -1.25
C MET A 68 -16.77 -2.73 -2.78
N HIS A 69 -15.83 -3.48 -3.37
CA HIS A 69 -15.75 -3.69 -4.81
C HIS A 69 -17.03 -4.33 -5.36
N LYS A 70 -17.50 -5.43 -4.75
CA LYS A 70 -18.76 -6.10 -5.15
C LYS A 70 -19.99 -5.18 -5.05
N LYS A 71 -20.00 -4.25 -4.10
CA LYS A 71 -21.06 -3.23 -3.94
C LYS A 71 -20.91 -2.03 -4.89
N GLY A 72 -19.79 -1.92 -5.61
CA GLY A 72 -19.55 -0.87 -6.60
C GLY A 72 -18.81 0.36 -6.09
N HIS A 73 -18.40 0.39 -4.82
CA HIS A 73 -17.71 1.50 -4.16
C HIS A 73 -16.19 1.52 -4.40
N ILE A 74 -15.63 0.42 -4.92
CA ILE A 74 -14.24 0.31 -5.36
C ILE A 74 -14.23 -0.28 -6.77
N LYS A 75 -13.44 0.28 -7.69
CA LYS A 75 -13.34 -0.20 -9.08
C LYS A 75 -12.13 -1.10 -9.28
N SER A 76 -12.25 -2.03 -10.24
CA SER A 76 -11.15 -2.84 -10.76
C SER A 76 -10.40 -2.11 -11.89
N PRO A 77 -9.14 -2.49 -12.21
CA PRO A 77 -8.30 -3.45 -11.48
C PRO A 77 -7.87 -2.90 -10.11
N MET A 78 -7.94 -3.72 -9.07
CA MET A 78 -7.61 -3.31 -7.70
C MET A 78 -6.09 -3.28 -7.48
N HIS A 79 -5.64 -2.37 -6.63
CA HIS A 79 -4.26 -2.26 -6.18
C HIS A 79 -4.25 -2.28 -4.65
N PHE A 80 -3.59 -3.26 -4.04
CA PHE A 80 -3.50 -3.41 -2.59
C PHE A 80 -2.14 -2.94 -2.07
N ASP A 81 -2.11 -2.27 -0.92
CA ASP A 81 -0.87 -2.04 -0.16
C ASP A 81 -0.90 -2.88 1.12
N PHE A 82 0.03 -3.83 1.22
CA PHE A 82 0.20 -4.67 2.40
C PHE A 82 1.06 -3.91 3.43
N VAL A 83 0.40 -3.24 4.37
CA VAL A 83 1.07 -2.51 5.44
C VAL A 83 1.30 -3.44 6.64
N MET A 84 2.53 -3.93 6.79
CA MET A 84 2.86 -5.07 7.64
C MET A 84 3.81 -4.70 8.79
N GLY A 85 3.54 -5.23 9.98
CA GLY A 85 4.36 -5.01 11.18
C GLY A 85 3.97 -3.78 12.00
N VAL A 86 2.82 -3.16 11.70
CA VAL A 86 2.19 -2.13 12.55
C VAL A 86 1.70 -2.77 13.85
N ASN A 87 1.92 -2.10 14.98
CA ASN A 87 1.33 -2.52 16.26
C ASN A 87 -0.20 -2.38 16.20
N GLY A 88 -0.91 -3.51 16.22
CA GLY A 88 -2.37 -3.61 16.08
C GLY A 88 -2.85 -4.17 14.74
N GLY A 89 -1.94 -4.37 13.78
CA GLY A 89 -2.18 -5.08 12.53
C GLY A 89 -1.49 -6.45 12.48
N ILE A 90 -1.38 -7.00 11.28
CA ILE A 90 -0.69 -8.25 10.98
C ILE A 90 0.83 -8.13 11.20
N GLY A 91 1.46 -9.24 11.58
CA GLY A 91 2.91 -9.32 11.74
C GLY A 91 3.67 -9.06 10.44
N GLY A 92 4.94 -8.63 10.55
CA GLY A 92 5.83 -8.37 9.42
C GLY A 92 6.61 -9.58 8.92
N GLU A 93 6.22 -10.79 9.32
CA GLU A 93 6.95 -12.03 9.01
C GLU A 93 6.56 -12.57 7.62
N LEU A 94 7.49 -13.30 6.98
CA LEU A 94 7.28 -13.80 5.61
C LEU A 94 6.05 -14.71 5.47
N ARG A 95 5.72 -15.50 6.49
CA ARG A 95 4.50 -16.32 6.52
C ARG A 95 3.25 -15.47 6.34
N ASP A 96 3.22 -14.32 7.00
CA ASP A 96 2.07 -13.43 7.01
C ASP A 96 1.95 -12.72 5.64
N PHE A 97 3.09 -12.39 5.00
CA PHE A 97 3.13 -11.88 3.62
C PHE A 97 2.54 -12.88 2.64
N VAL A 98 2.98 -14.15 2.68
CA VAL A 98 2.46 -15.21 1.80
C VAL A 98 0.95 -15.39 2.00
N PHE A 99 0.48 -15.29 3.24
CA PHE A 99 -0.94 -15.38 3.57
C PHE A 99 -1.76 -14.24 2.95
N LEU A 100 -1.32 -12.98 3.06
CA LEU A 100 -1.98 -11.84 2.42
C LEU A 100 -1.93 -11.94 0.89
N ARG A 101 -0.77 -12.33 0.35
CA ARG A 101 -0.59 -12.49 -1.10
C ARG A 101 -1.55 -13.52 -1.68
N GLY A 102 -1.75 -14.66 -1.00
CA GLY A 102 -2.71 -15.69 -1.40
C GLY A 102 -4.18 -15.29 -1.18
N SER A 103 -4.43 -14.12 -0.59
CA SER A 103 -5.75 -13.68 -0.17
C SER A 103 -6.38 -12.61 -1.07
N ILE A 104 -5.63 -12.08 -2.05
CA ILE A 104 -6.13 -11.11 -3.04
C ILE A 104 -6.45 -11.79 -4.38
N PRO A 105 -7.31 -11.19 -5.23
CA PRO A 105 -7.59 -11.70 -6.57
C PRO A 105 -6.33 -11.79 -7.45
N SER A 106 -6.30 -12.76 -8.37
CA SER A 106 -5.12 -13.00 -9.22
C SER A 106 -4.87 -11.90 -10.25
N ASP A 107 -5.88 -11.08 -10.57
CA ASP A 107 -5.81 -9.93 -11.46
C ASP A 107 -5.49 -8.62 -10.73
N ALA A 108 -5.44 -8.63 -9.40
CA ALA A 108 -5.06 -7.47 -8.61
C ALA A 108 -3.53 -7.33 -8.56
N THR A 109 -3.07 -6.07 -8.56
CA THR A 109 -1.68 -5.74 -8.25
C THR A 109 -1.55 -5.46 -6.76
N TYR A 110 -0.33 -5.55 -6.23
CA TYR A 110 -0.06 -5.18 -4.85
C TYR A 110 1.31 -4.54 -4.69
N THR A 111 1.45 -3.73 -3.65
CA THR A 111 2.71 -3.25 -3.08
C THR A 111 2.81 -3.72 -1.63
N VAL A 112 4.01 -3.69 -1.05
CA VAL A 112 4.23 -4.00 0.38
C VAL A 112 4.99 -2.87 1.05
N ALA A 113 4.50 -2.47 2.23
CA ALA A 113 5.12 -1.53 3.15
C ALA A 113 5.47 -2.27 4.44
N GLY A 114 6.76 -2.55 4.65
CA GLY A 114 7.23 -3.18 5.87
C GLY A 114 7.65 -2.16 6.92
N ILE A 115 7.04 -2.18 8.09
CA ILE A 115 7.36 -1.18 9.13
C ILE A 115 8.72 -1.46 9.80
N GLY A 116 9.56 -0.43 9.86
CA GLY A 116 10.86 -0.43 10.51
C GLY A 116 11.76 -1.56 10.01
N ARG A 117 12.09 -2.51 10.90
CA ARG A 117 13.01 -3.61 10.58
C ARG A 117 12.50 -4.54 9.46
N TYR A 118 11.20 -4.51 9.16
CA TYR A 118 10.57 -5.38 8.17
C TYR A 118 10.63 -4.82 6.75
N GLU A 119 10.99 -3.55 6.55
CA GLU A 119 10.99 -2.88 5.23
C GLU A 119 11.77 -3.69 4.17
N PHE A 120 13.06 -3.92 4.39
CA PHE A 120 13.90 -4.60 3.39
C PHE A 120 13.62 -6.10 3.22
N PRO A 121 13.39 -6.90 4.29
CA PRO A 121 12.99 -8.29 4.12
C PRO A 121 11.70 -8.46 3.30
N LEU A 122 10.68 -7.64 3.56
CA LEU A 122 9.42 -7.71 2.83
C LEU A 122 9.55 -7.14 1.41
N ALA A 123 10.34 -6.08 1.22
CA ALA A 123 10.69 -5.60 -0.12
C ALA A 123 11.32 -6.71 -0.97
N MET A 124 12.25 -7.49 -0.41
CA MET A 124 12.84 -8.64 -1.12
C MET A 124 11.79 -9.70 -1.45
N ALA A 125 10.90 -10.02 -0.49
CA ALA A 125 9.83 -10.99 -0.71
C ALA A 125 8.91 -10.57 -1.86
N ALA A 126 8.48 -9.30 -1.90
CA ALA A 126 7.68 -8.77 -3.01
C ALA A 126 8.45 -8.73 -4.33
N ILE A 127 9.75 -8.44 -4.31
CA ILE A 127 10.60 -8.51 -5.51
C ILE A 127 10.60 -9.90 -6.11
N ILE A 128 10.77 -10.93 -5.27
CA ILE A 128 10.83 -12.34 -5.69
C ILE A 128 9.45 -12.84 -6.15
N ASP A 129 8.35 -12.48 -5.47
CA ASP A 129 6.99 -12.89 -5.82
C ASP A 129 6.44 -12.16 -7.06
N GLY A 130 7.00 -10.99 -7.39
CA GLY A 130 6.63 -10.19 -8.56
C GLY A 130 5.72 -8.99 -8.26
N GLY A 131 5.45 -8.66 -6.99
CA GLY A 131 4.70 -7.46 -6.58
C GLY A 131 5.54 -6.19 -6.47
N HIS A 132 4.96 -5.10 -6.01
CA HIS A 132 5.64 -3.81 -5.89
C HIS A 132 6.17 -3.57 -4.48
N VAL A 133 6.99 -2.54 -4.31
CA VAL A 133 7.68 -2.23 -3.05
C VAL A 133 7.46 -0.76 -2.70
N ARG A 134 7.13 -0.50 -1.44
CA ARG A 134 7.13 0.82 -0.82
C ARG A 134 8.29 0.91 0.19
N VAL A 135 9.00 2.03 0.16
CA VAL A 135 10.04 2.40 1.12
C VAL A 135 10.01 3.89 1.40
N GLY A 136 10.49 4.28 2.57
CA GLY A 136 10.63 5.69 2.92
C GLY A 136 10.64 5.92 4.43
N PHE A 137 10.97 7.14 4.81
CA PHE A 137 11.02 7.59 6.21
C PHE A 137 9.68 7.52 6.94
N GLU A 138 8.58 7.42 6.20
CA GLU A 138 7.27 7.12 6.76
C GLU A 138 7.26 5.74 7.43
N ASP A 139 7.88 4.75 6.80
CA ASP A 139 7.84 3.35 7.24
C ASP A 139 9.10 2.96 8.03
N ASN A 140 10.26 3.52 7.67
CA ASN A 140 11.55 3.17 8.25
C ASN A 140 12.61 4.29 8.13
N VAL A 141 13.32 4.56 9.22
CA VAL A 141 14.41 5.57 9.25
C VAL A 141 15.82 4.96 9.21
N TYR A 142 15.94 3.62 9.16
CA TYR A 142 17.22 2.91 9.25
C TYR A 142 17.64 2.26 7.93
N LEU A 143 18.85 2.54 7.44
CA LEU A 143 19.42 1.83 6.29
C LEU A 143 19.83 0.38 6.66
N SER A 144 20.28 0.19 7.89
CA SER A 144 20.61 -1.12 8.48
C SER A 144 20.51 -1.02 10.01
N LYS A 145 20.67 -2.15 10.72
CA LYS A 145 20.54 -2.18 12.18
C LYS A 145 21.49 -1.17 12.84
N GLY A 146 20.92 -0.13 13.45
CA GLY A 146 21.65 0.93 14.13
C GLY A 146 22.24 2.02 13.23
N VAL A 147 22.00 1.98 11.92
CA VAL A 147 22.49 2.99 10.96
C VAL A 147 21.29 3.73 10.38
N LEU A 148 21.12 4.99 10.76
CA LEU A 148 20.09 5.86 10.17
C LEU A 148 20.39 6.11 8.69
N ALA A 149 19.35 6.07 7.87
CA ALA A 149 19.43 6.51 6.49
C ALA A 149 19.51 8.05 6.45
N LYS A 150 20.34 8.58 5.55
CA LYS A 150 20.54 10.04 5.40
C LYS A 150 19.45 10.71 4.56
N SER A 151 18.77 9.92 3.73
CA SER A 151 17.66 10.39 2.89
C SER A 151 16.76 9.23 2.48
N ASN A 152 15.54 9.54 2.05
CA ASN A 152 14.69 8.58 1.32
C ASN A 152 15.41 7.97 0.11
N GLY A 153 16.28 8.74 -0.55
CA GLY A 153 17.09 8.28 -1.67
C GLY A 153 17.97 7.08 -1.33
N GLU A 154 18.55 7.02 -0.12
CA GLU A 154 19.38 5.87 0.28
C GLU A 154 18.55 4.58 0.45
N LEU A 155 17.29 4.70 0.91
CA LEU A 155 16.37 3.57 1.03
C LEU A 155 15.96 3.08 -0.37
N VAL A 156 15.60 4.01 -1.26
CA VAL A 156 15.26 3.72 -2.67
C VAL A 156 16.44 3.05 -3.38
N GLU A 157 17.65 3.60 -3.27
CA GLU A 157 18.85 3.02 -3.88
C GLU A 157 19.10 1.59 -3.42
N LYS A 158 18.83 1.29 -2.15
CA LYS A 158 18.99 -0.07 -1.62
C LYS A 158 18.00 -1.04 -2.23
N VAL A 159 16.72 -0.68 -2.35
CA VAL A 159 15.72 -1.51 -3.02
C VAL A 159 16.01 -1.66 -4.52
N VAL A 160 16.47 -0.60 -5.18
CA VAL A 160 16.88 -0.67 -6.59
C VAL A 160 18.03 -1.64 -6.80
N ARG A 161 19.02 -1.68 -5.89
CA ARG A 161 20.09 -2.69 -5.94
C ARG A 161 19.54 -4.11 -5.78
N MET A 162 18.68 -4.33 -4.78
CA MET A 162 18.05 -5.63 -4.53
C MET A 162 17.26 -6.13 -5.76
N ALA A 163 16.47 -5.25 -6.39
CA ALA A 163 15.70 -5.59 -7.58
C ALA A 163 16.60 -5.97 -8.76
N LYS A 164 17.67 -5.20 -9.00
CA LYS A 164 18.66 -5.47 -10.06
C LYS A 164 19.41 -6.79 -9.83
N GLU A 165 19.76 -7.11 -8.59
CA GLU A 165 20.38 -8.39 -8.24
C GLU A 165 19.48 -9.59 -8.55
N MET A 166 18.16 -9.40 -8.51
CA MET A 166 17.15 -10.40 -8.90
C MET A 166 16.74 -10.31 -10.39
N GLY A 167 17.44 -9.51 -11.19
CA GLY A 167 17.15 -9.34 -12.62
C GLY A 167 15.84 -8.61 -12.92
N ARG A 168 15.32 -7.82 -11.97
CA ARG A 168 14.07 -7.07 -12.12
C ARG A 168 14.34 -5.59 -12.42
N GLU A 169 13.74 -5.11 -13.51
CA GLU A 169 13.85 -3.70 -13.92
C GLU A 169 12.95 -2.78 -13.07
N ILE A 170 13.33 -1.50 -13.02
CA ILE A 170 12.61 -0.47 -12.25
C ILE A 170 11.70 0.29 -13.18
N ALA A 171 10.40 0.26 -12.91
CA ALA A 171 9.42 1.00 -13.67
C ALA A 171 9.67 2.52 -13.57
N THR A 172 9.69 3.18 -14.72
CA THR A 172 9.54 4.62 -14.83
C THR A 172 8.14 5.05 -14.39
N PRO A 173 7.91 6.34 -14.07
CA PRO A 173 6.57 6.83 -13.77
C PRO A 173 5.55 6.59 -14.89
N ALA A 174 5.98 6.52 -16.16
CA ALA A 174 5.08 6.22 -17.28
C ALA A 174 4.65 4.74 -17.28
N GLU A 175 5.59 3.83 -17.03
CA GLU A 175 5.31 2.39 -16.91
C GLU A 175 4.45 2.09 -15.69
N ALA A 176 4.73 2.74 -14.55
CA ALA A 176 3.90 2.62 -13.34
C ALA A 176 2.44 3.01 -13.62
N ARG A 177 2.20 4.08 -14.38
CA ARG A 177 0.83 4.44 -14.81
C ARG A 177 0.17 3.34 -15.62
N ALA A 178 0.88 2.76 -16.59
CA ALA A 178 0.35 1.68 -17.41
C ALA A 178 0.02 0.43 -16.57
N ILE A 179 0.92 0.03 -15.67
CA ILE A 179 0.74 -1.11 -14.75
C ILE A 179 -0.48 -0.89 -13.86
N LEU A 180 -0.65 0.31 -13.30
CA LEU A 180 -1.71 0.65 -12.37
C LEU A 180 -3.02 1.05 -13.07
N GLY A 181 -3.04 1.16 -14.40
CA GLY A 181 -4.22 1.59 -15.16
C GLY A 181 -4.59 3.06 -14.95
N LEU A 182 -3.59 3.91 -14.70
CA LEU A 182 -3.74 5.36 -14.59
C LEU A 182 -3.74 6.02 -15.96
N LYS A 183 -4.35 7.21 -16.06
CA LYS A 183 -4.33 8.01 -17.28
C LYS A 183 -2.91 8.58 -17.50
N PRO A 184 -2.45 8.75 -18.75
CA PRO A 184 -1.23 9.49 -19.03
C PRO A 184 -1.31 10.93 -18.48
N LEU A 185 -0.17 11.47 -18.02
CA LEU A 185 -0.08 12.90 -17.75
C LEU A 185 -0.32 13.67 -19.04
N LYS A 186 -1.14 14.72 -18.93
CA LYS A 186 -1.34 15.71 -19.99
C LYS A 186 -0.23 16.74 -19.98
#